data_AF-A0A485CJ33-F1
#
_entry.id   AF-A0A485CJ33-F1
#
_cell.length_a   1.000
_cell.length_b   1.000
_cell.length_c   1.000
_cell.angle_alpha   90.00
_cell.angle_beta   90.00
_cell.angle_gamma   90.00
#
_symmetry.space_group_name_H-M   'P 1'
#
loop_
_entity.id
_entity.type
_entity.pdbx_description
1 polymer ?
#
loop_
_entity_poly.entity_id
_entity_poly.type
_entity_poly.pdbx_seq_one_letter_code
_entity_poly.pdbx_strand_id
1 'polypeptide(L)'
;MLHSEISIPFELWVNQNLTLGTEWNQQRMKDSSSNTQTFMGGNIPGYSTDARSPYSQAEIFSLFAENNMEVTDSTMLTPALRFDHHSVVGDNWSPSLNLSQGLGDDFTLKMGIARAYKAPSLYQTNPNYILYSKGQGCFATGATSGIGCYMLGNDDLKAETSINKEIGLEFKRDGWLAGVTWFRNDYRNKIEAGTNAALPYHQRYNQN
;
A
#
# COMPACT_ATOMS: atom_id res chain seq x y z
N MET A 1 3.77 16.33 6.60
CA MET A 1 3.46 15.14 7.42
C MET A 1 3.65 15.56 8.86
N LEU A 2 2.66 15.29 9.71
CA LEU A 2 2.75 15.44 11.16
C LEU A 2 2.82 14.04 11.78
N HIS A 3 3.65 13.89 12.80
CA HIS A 3 3.92 12.63 13.50
C HIS A 3 4.11 12.92 14.98
N SER A 4 3.55 12.09 15.83
CA SER A 4 3.79 12.13 17.28
C SER A 4 3.70 10.72 17.84
N GLU A 5 4.63 10.39 18.72
CA GLU A 5 4.64 9.11 19.42
C GLU A 5 5.15 9.29 20.85
N ILE A 6 4.78 8.33 21.71
CA ILE A 6 5.29 8.19 23.06
C ILE A 6 5.67 6.73 23.27
N SER A 7 6.76 6.49 24.00
CA SER A 7 7.17 5.15 24.42
C SER A 7 7.15 5.08 25.94
N ILE A 8 6.46 4.08 26.46
CA ILE A 8 6.18 3.89 27.88
C ILE A 8 6.79 2.55 28.28
N PRO A 9 7.93 2.54 28.98
CA PRO A 9 8.43 1.33 29.61
C PRO A 9 7.56 0.99 30.83
N PHE A 10 7.15 -0.26 30.95
CA PHE A 10 6.39 -0.76 32.09
C PHE A 10 6.64 -2.26 32.29
N GLU A 11 6.34 -2.72 33.50
CA GLU A 11 6.42 -4.12 33.87
C GLU A 11 5.03 -4.55 34.36
N LEU A 12 4.49 -5.61 33.78
CA LEU A 12 3.24 -6.22 34.24
C LEU A 12 3.47 -7.69 34.60
N TRP A 13 3.78 -8.50 33.59
CA TRP A 13 4.18 -9.91 33.73
C TRP A 13 5.61 -10.16 33.25
N VAL A 14 6.05 -9.29 32.34
CA VAL A 14 7.36 -9.24 31.72
C VAL A 14 7.72 -7.78 31.49
N ASN A 15 8.99 -7.48 31.25
CA ASN A 15 9.41 -6.14 30.84
C ASN A 15 8.86 -5.83 29.46
N GLN A 16 8.26 -4.65 29.31
CA GLN A 16 7.62 -4.23 28.08
C GLN A 16 7.89 -2.75 27.81
N ASN A 17 7.88 -2.40 26.53
CA ASN A 17 7.90 -1.01 26.08
C ASN A 17 6.77 -0.80 25.08
N LEU A 18 5.72 -0.10 25.53
CA LEU A 18 4.56 0.24 24.72
C LEU A 18 4.81 1.56 23.99
N THR A 19 4.79 1.52 22.67
CA THR A 19 4.79 2.70 21.81
C THR A 19 3.38 2.96 21.30
N LEU A 20 2.89 4.19 21.52
CA LEU A 20 1.63 4.69 20.98
C LEU A 20 1.93 5.90 20.10
N GLY A 21 1.33 5.96 18.92
CA GLY A 21 1.54 7.10 18.05
C GLY A 21 0.40 7.40 17.10
N THR A 22 0.51 8.58 16.49
CA THR A 22 -0.45 9.10 15.52
C THR A 22 0.29 9.83 14.41
N GLU A 23 -0.24 9.74 13.21
CA GLU A 23 0.28 10.42 12.03
C GLU A 23 -0.85 11.11 11.26
N TRP A 24 -0.51 12.22 10.62
CA TRP A 24 -1.37 12.86 9.63
C TRP A 24 -0.54 13.27 8.41
N ASN A 25 -0.97 12.79 7.25
CA ASN A 25 -0.34 13.05 5.96
C ASN A 25 -1.36 13.67 5.01
N GLN A 26 -1.02 14.83 4.42
CA GLN A 26 -1.81 15.45 3.37
C GLN A 26 -0.97 15.55 2.10
N GLN A 27 -1.52 15.08 0.99
CA GLN A 27 -0.94 15.20 -0.33
C GLN A 27 -1.83 16.09 -1.18
N ARG A 28 -1.22 17.11 -1.82
CA ARG A 28 -1.88 17.98 -2.79
C ARG A 28 -1.03 18.03 -4.05
N MET A 29 -1.67 17.91 -5.20
CA MET A 29 -1.03 17.95 -6.50
C MET A 29 -1.76 18.94 -7.39
N LYS A 30 -0.99 19.79 -8.07
CA LYS A 30 -1.47 20.62 -9.18
C LYS A 30 -0.75 20.17 -10.45
N ASP A 31 -1.47 19.48 -11.32
CA ASP A 31 -0.97 19.01 -12.60
C ASP A 31 -1.84 19.57 -13.74
N SER A 32 -1.28 20.53 -14.47
CA SER A 32 -1.97 21.20 -15.58
C SER A 32 -1.79 20.49 -16.93
N SER A 33 -1.12 19.34 -16.95
CA SER A 33 -0.78 18.60 -18.18
C SER A 33 -1.49 17.25 -18.25
N SER A 34 -1.51 16.49 -17.16
CA SER A 34 -2.01 15.11 -17.18
C SER A 34 -3.53 15.02 -17.34
N ASN A 35 -4.27 16.08 -16.99
CA ASN A 35 -5.72 16.11 -17.09
C ASN A 35 -6.22 16.78 -18.37
N THR A 36 -5.38 16.96 -19.41
CA THR A 36 -5.73 17.69 -20.65
C THR A 36 -6.02 16.82 -21.87
N GLN A 37 -6.04 15.49 -21.75
CA GLN A 37 -6.37 14.60 -22.85
C GLN A 37 -7.75 14.92 -23.45
N THR A 38 -7.79 15.28 -24.73
CA THR A 38 -9.04 15.53 -25.45
C THR A 38 -9.67 14.23 -25.95
N PHE A 39 -10.96 14.26 -26.26
CA PHE A 39 -11.73 13.07 -26.58
C PHE A 39 -11.66 12.65 -28.05
N MET A 40 -10.47 12.23 -28.50
CA MET A 40 -10.22 11.80 -29.90
C MET A 40 -10.94 10.51 -30.35
N GLY A 41 -11.35 9.65 -29.43
CA GLY A 41 -12.03 8.37 -29.66
C GLY A 41 -13.53 8.39 -29.35
N GLY A 42 -14.12 9.56 -29.15
CA GLY A 42 -15.53 9.74 -28.78
C GLY A 42 -15.71 10.34 -27.39
N ASN A 43 -16.87 10.99 -27.17
CA ASN A 43 -17.16 11.69 -25.91
C ASN A 43 -17.34 10.70 -24.75
N ILE A 44 -16.81 11.04 -23.58
CA ILE A 44 -16.99 10.27 -22.34
C ILE A 44 -18.09 10.93 -21.51
N PRO A 45 -19.27 10.29 -21.32
CA PRO A 45 -20.35 10.86 -20.53
C PRO A 45 -19.90 11.24 -19.12
N GLY A 46 -20.25 12.45 -18.67
CA GLY A 46 -19.90 12.95 -17.34
C GLY A 46 -18.54 13.63 -17.23
N TYR A 47 -17.75 13.70 -18.30
CA TYR A 47 -16.45 14.35 -18.30
C TYR A 47 -16.39 15.53 -19.28
N SER A 48 -15.71 16.60 -18.88
CA SER A 48 -15.43 17.74 -19.76
C SER A 48 -14.19 17.45 -20.62
N THR A 49 -14.21 17.83 -21.89
CA THR A 49 -13.08 17.67 -22.82
C THR A 49 -11.94 18.66 -22.52
N ASP A 50 -12.27 19.88 -22.07
CA ASP A 50 -11.31 21.00 -22.03
C ASP A 50 -11.25 21.73 -20.68
N ALA A 51 -12.15 21.42 -19.74
CA ALA A 51 -12.26 22.10 -18.45
C ALA A 51 -12.24 21.12 -17.27
N ARG A 52 -11.19 20.28 -17.19
CA ARG A 52 -10.96 19.39 -16.04
C ARG A 52 -10.01 20.03 -15.02
N SER A 53 -10.30 19.83 -13.73
CA SER A 53 -9.49 20.40 -12.64
C SER A 53 -8.04 19.90 -12.73
N PRO A 54 -7.03 20.78 -12.56
CA PRO A 54 -5.64 20.36 -12.42
C PRO A 54 -5.29 19.90 -11.00
N TYR A 55 -6.21 20.04 -10.04
CA TYR A 55 -5.94 19.76 -8.63
C TYR A 55 -6.45 18.38 -8.21
N SER A 56 -5.59 17.61 -7.54
CA SER A 56 -5.93 16.38 -6.82
C SER A 56 -5.41 16.47 -5.38
N GLN A 57 -6.12 15.87 -4.44
CA GLN A 57 -5.70 15.83 -3.04
C GLN A 57 -6.17 14.56 -2.33
N ALA A 58 -5.42 14.13 -1.32
CA ALA A 58 -5.77 13.04 -0.43
C ALA A 58 -5.16 13.27 0.95
N GLU A 59 -5.80 12.72 1.97
CA GLU A 59 -5.36 12.80 3.36
C GLU A 59 -5.39 11.41 3.98
N ILE A 60 -4.43 11.13 4.85
CA ILE A 60 -4.37 9.91 5.66
C ILE A 60 -4.16 10.32 7.10
N PHE A 61 -5.07 9.89 7.97
CA PHE A 61 -4.90 9.93 9.41
C PHE A 61 -4.62 8.53 9.93
N SER A 62 -3.64 8.39 10.82
CA SER A 62 -3.23 7.09 11.32
C SER A 62 -3.08 7.09 12.84
N LEU A 63 -3.36 5.92 13.43
CA LEU A 63 -3.11 5.58 14.82
C LEU A 63 -2.36 4.26 14.85
N PHE A 64 -1.39 4.11 15.73
CA PHE A 64 -0.70 2.85 15.91
C PHE A 64 -0.35 2.59 17.37
N ALA A 65 -0.32 1.30 17.70
CA ALA A 65 0.17 0.79 18.96
C ALA A 65 1.11 -0.38 18.67
N GLU A 66 2.29 -0.35 19.27
CA GLU A 66 3.31 -1.39 19.20
C GLU A 66 3.79 -1.68 20.61
N ASN A 67 4.00 -2.94 20.93
CA ASN A 67 4.53 -3.32 22.24
C ASN A 67 5.74 -4.24 22.03
N ASN A 68 6.88 -3.89 22.61
CA ASN A 68 8.05 -4.77 22.61
C ASN A 68 8.15 -5.49 23.95
N MET A 69 8.05 -6.82 23.96
CA MET A 69 7.91 -7.62 25.17
C MET A 69 9.07 -8.61 25.32
N GLU A 70 9.77 -8.55 26.45
CA GLU A 70 10.80 -9.52 26.86
C GLU A 70 10.12 -10.76 27.48
N VAL A 71 9.53 -11.62 26.65
CA VAL A 71 8.75 -12.78 27.13
C VAL A 71 9.60 -13.74 27.98
N THR A 72 10.86 -13.92 27.61
CA THR A 72 11.90 -14.58 28.40
C THR A 72 13.24 -13.87 28.17
N ASP A 73 14.28 -14.25 28.90
CA ASP A 73 15.66 -13.76 28.68
C ASP A 73 16.19 -13.98 27.24
N SER A 74 15.55 -14.88 26.48
CA SER A 74 15.93 -15.24 25.11
C SER A 74 14.85 -14.95 24.07
N THR A 75 13.68 -14.45 24.48
CA THR A 75 12.49 -14.35 23.62
C THR A 75 11.93 -12.93 23.63
N MET A 76 12.01 -12.26 22.49
CA MET A 76 11.37 -10.96 22.25
C MET A 76 10.16 -11.14 21.36
N LEU A 77 9.01 -10.63 21.78
CA LEU A 77 7.78 -10.60 20.99
C LEU A 77 7.33 -9.16 20.77
N THR A 78 7.03 -8.81 19.52
CA THR A 78 6.66 -7.45 19.13
C THR A 78 5.34 -7.45 18.35
N PRO A 79 4.19 -7.51 19.03
CA PRO A 79 2.89 -7.25 18.41
C PRO A 79 2.71 -5.76 18.11
N ALA A 80 2.09 -5.45 16.98
CA ALA A 80 1.64 -4.10 16.65
C ALA A 80 0.34 -4.10 15.86
N LEU A 81 -0.40 -3.00 15.95
CA LEU A 81 -1.57 -2.74 15.14
C LEU A 81 -1.56 -1.27 14.71
N ARG A 82 -1.72 -1.05 13.41
CA ARG A 82 -1.90 0.27 12.82
C ARG A 82 -3.26 0.39 12.15
N PHE A 83 -3.90 1.53 12.38
CA PHE A 83 -5.12 1.97 11.70
C PHE A 83 -4.79 3.16 10.81
N ASP A 84 -5.31 3.15 9.59
CA ASP A 84 -5.17 4.24 8.63
C ASP A 84 -6.56 4.59 8.06
N HIS A 85 -6.99 5.85 8.16
CA HIS A 85 -8.17 6.39 7.48
C HIS A 85 -7.71 7.28 6.32
N HIS A 86 -8.00 6.87 5.09
CA HIS A 86 -7.70 7.61 3.87
C HIS A 86 -8.95 8.34 3.35
N SER A 87 -8.86 9.63 3.04
CA SER A 87 -10.01 10.48 2.70
C SER A 87 -10.84 10.00 1.50
N VAL A 88 -10.21 9.34 0.53
CA VAL A 88 -10.89 8.71 -0.63
C VAL A 88 -11.23 7.23 -0.39
N VAL A 89 -10.26 6.44 0.06
CA VAL A 89 -10.32 4.96 0.05
C VAL A 89 -10.93 4.36 1.33
N GLY A 90 -11.05 5.17 2.39
CA GLY A 90 -11.56 4.75 3.68
C GLY A 90 -10.51 4.05 4.55
N ASP A 91 -10.99 3.15 5.40
CA ASP A 91 -10.23 2.59 6.51
C ASP A 91 -9.39 1.37 6.14
N ASN A 92 -8.25 1.23 6.81
CA ASN A 92 -7.41 0.05 6.75
C ASN A 92 -6.82 -0.32 8.13
N TRP A 93 -6.73 -1.63 8.38
CA TRP A 93 -6.06 -2.20 9.55
C TRP A 93 -4.84 -3.02 9.13
N SER A 94 -3.71 -2.74 9.74
CA SER A 94 -2.41 -3.34 9.47
C SER A 94 -1.86 -4.00 10.75
N PRO A 95 -2.25 -5.24 11.06
CA PRO A 95 -1.65 -6.01 12.15
C PRO A 95 -0.22 -6.43 11.79
N SER A 96 0.62 -6.55 12.80
CA SER A 96 2.01 -7.01 12.72
C SER A 96 2.38 -7.83 13.95
N LEU A 97 3.21 -8.84 13.76
CA LEU A 97 3.81 -9.63 14.82
C LEU A 97 5.22 -10.04 14.41
N ASN A 98 6.20 -9.67 15.21
CA ASN A 98 7.59 -10.11 15.06
C ASN A 98 8.05 -10.86 16.31
N LEU A 99 8.93 -11.85 16.13
CA LEU A 99 9.50 -12.67 17.17
C LEU A 99 11.01 -12.81 16.94
N SER A 100 11.80 -12.67 18.00
CA SER A 100 13.20 -13.08 18.04
C SER A 100 13.40 -14.06 19.19
N GLN A 101 13.97 -15.23 18.89
CA GLN A 101 14.21 -16.32 19.83
C GLN A 101 15.68 -16.76 19.76
N GLY A 102 16.41 -16.64 20.87
CA GLY A 102 17.74 -17.25 21.02
C GLY A 102 17.63 -18.79 21.09
N LEU A 103 18.51 -19.49 20.39
CA LEU A 103 18.57 -20.96 20.34
C LEU A 103 19.98 -21.41 20.77
N GLY A 104 20.24 -21.34 22.08
CA GLY A 104 21.60 -21.44 22.62
C GLY A 104 22.37 -20.13 22.47
N ASP A 105 23.69 -20.19 22.53
CA ASP A 105 24.52 -18.97 22.62
C ASP A 105 24.82 -18.34 21.24
N ASP A 106 24.75 -19.15 20.17
CA ASP A 106 25.26 -18.75 18.85
C ASP A 106 24.16 -18.58 17.79
N PHE A 107 22.93 -19.06 18.02
CA PHE A 107 21.85 -19.05 17.02
C PHE A 107 20.66 -18.19 17.46
N THR A 108 20.04 -17.48 16.51
CA THR A 108 18.80 -16.74 16.70
C THR A 108 17.81 -17.05 15.58
N LEU A 109 16.60 -17.47 15.96
CA LEU A 109 15.45 -17.60 15.07
C LEU A 109 14.66 -16.29 15.09
N LYS A 110 14.44 -15.70 13.91
CA LYS A 110 13.63 -14.50 13.72
C LYS A 110 12.45 -14.81 12.82
N MET A 111 11.25 -14.43 13.23
CA MET A 111 10.04 -14.63 12.45
C MET A 111 9.21 -13.35 12.44
N GLY A 112 8.58 -13.06 11.30
CA GLY A 112 7.75 -11.88 11.12
C GLY A 112 6.54 -12.17 10.26
N ILE A 113 5.39 -11.62 10.64
CA ILE A 113 4.19 -11.57 9.80
C ILE A 113 3.51 -10.22 9.98
N ALA A 114 3.30 -9.51 8.87
CA ALA A 114 2.65 -8.21 8.89
C ALA A 114 1.78 -8.00 7.66
N ARG A 115 0.71 -7.21 7.80
CA ARG A 115 -0.09 -6.73 6.68
C ARG A 115 0.36 -5.32 6.32
N ALA A 116 1.07 -5.18 5.19
CA ALA A 116 1.44 -3.89 4.62
C ALA A 116 0.24 -3.23 3.94
N TYR A 117 0.27 -1.90 3.87
CA TYR A 117 -0.75 -1.05 3.28
C TYR A 117 -0.14 -0.07 2.29
N LYS A 118 -0.79 0.12 1.14
CA LYS A 118 -0.46 1.17 0.18
C LYS A 118 -1.74 1.79 -0.39
N ALA A 119 -1.90 3.09 -0.16
CA ALA A 119 -2.96 3.86 -0.79
C ALA A 119 -2.73 3.98 -2.32
N PRO A 120 -3.81 4.06 -3.13
CA PRO A 120 -3.73 4.48 -4.53
C PRO A 120 -3.07 5.85 -4.66
N SER A 121 -2.45 6.11 -5.80
CA SER A 121 -1.94 7.46 -6.11
C SER A 121 -3.07 8.44 -6.42
N LEU A 122 -2.74 9.74 -6.37
CA LEU A 122 -3.64 10.82 -6.78
C LEU A 122 -4.04 10.77 -8.26
N TYR A 123 -3.28 10.06 -9.11
CA TYR A 123 -3.66 9.81 -10.50
C TYR A 123 -4.66 8.66 -10.60
N GLN A 124 -4.39 7.56 -9.88
CA GLN A 124 -5.23 6.37 -9.89
C GLN A 124 -6.64 6.65 -9.36
N THR A 125 -6.77 7.51 -8.37
CA THR A 125 -8.06 7.90 -7.76
C THR A 125 -8.71 9.13 -8.38
N ASN A 126 -8.08 9.82 -9.35
CA ASN A 126 -8.64 11.02 -9.95
C ASN A 126 -9.43 10.67 -11.23
N PRO A 127 -10.78 10.76 -11.24
CA PRO A 127 -11.55 10.46 -12.44
C PRO A 127 -11.20 11.36 -13.63
N ASN A 128 -10.64 12.55 -13.40
CA ASN A 128 -10.22 13.48 -14.45
C ASN A 128 -8.90 13.10 -15.12
N TYR A 129 -8.16 12.14 -14.56
CA TYR A 129 -6.96 11.59 -15.17
C TYR A 129 -7.37 10.58 -16.23
N ILE A 130 -7.15 10.93 -17.50
CA ILE A 130 -7.62 10.19 -18.65
C ILE A 130 -6.46 10.05 -19.63
N LEU A 131 -6.15 8.81 -20.01
CA LEU A 131 -5.21 8.49 -21.08
C LEU A 131 -5.98 7.92 -22.27
N TYR A 132 -5.45 8.12 -23.48
CA TYR A 132 -6.02 7.56 -24.70
C TYR A 132 -4.97 6.76 -25.46
N SER A 133 -5.36 5.59 -25.95
CA SER A 133 -4.57 4.81 -26.91
C SER A 133 -5.35 4.62 -28.20
N LYS A 134 -4.66 4.68 -29.35
CA LYS A 134 -5.23 4.36 -30.66
C LYS A 134 -5.37 2.85 -30.92
N GLY A 135 -5.10 1.99 -29.93
CA GLY A 135 -5.27 0.53 -30.02
C GLY A 135 -4.14 -0.28 -29.39
N GLN A 136 -2.88 0.20 -29.48
CA GLN A 136 -1.70 -0.55 -28.99
C GLN A 136 -1.73 -0.86 -27.50
N GLY A 137 -2.32 0.03 -26.69
CA GLY A 137 -2.45 -0.14 -25.24
C GLY A 137 -3.79 -0.72 -24.80
N CYS A 138 -4.65 -1.12 -25.74
CA CYS A 138 -6.01 -1.55 -25.43
C CYS A 138 -6.06 -3.05 -25.19
N PHE A 139 -6.25 -3.45 -23.93
CA PHE A 139 -6.29 -4.87 -23.54
C PHE A 139 -7.31 -5.73 -24.32
N ALA A 140 -8.55 -5.28 -24.45
CA ALA A 140 -9.64 -6.08 -25.03
C ALA A 140 -9.68 -6.08 -26.57
N THR A 141 -9.25 -5.00 -27.22
CA THR A 141 -9.37 -4.82 -28.67
C THR A 141 -8.03 -5.00 -29.40
N GLY A 142 -6.91 -4.98 -28.67
CA GLY A 142 -5.56 -5.12 -29.19
C GLY A 142 -5.16 -4.05 -30.22
N ALA A 143 -3.88 -4.08 -30.61
CA ALA A 143 -3.37 -3.27 -31.71
C ALA A 143 -4.07 -3.56 -33.07
N THR A 144 -4.67 -4.74 -33.20
CA THR A 144 -5.13 -5.33 -34.46
C THR A 144 -6.48 -4.82 -34.95
N SER A 145 -7.33 -4.29 -34.06
CA SER A 145 -8.65 -3.77 -34.42
C SER A 145 -8.62 -2.32 -34.92
N GLY A 146 -7.55 -1.57 -34.64
CA GLY A 146 -7.48 -0.11 -34.89
C GLY A 146 -8.46 0.71 -34.04
N ILE A 147 -9.15 0.07 -33.08
CA ILE A 147 -10.13 0.71 -32.22
C ILE A 147 -9.42 1.28 -30.99
N GLY A 148 -9.52 2.60 -30.80
CA GLY A 148 -8.96 3.27 -29.64
C GLY A 148 -9.72 3.01 -28.33
N CYS A 149 -9.04 3.23 -27.21
CA CYS A 149 -9.60 3.08 -25.87
C CYS A 149 -9.10 4.17 -24.93
N TYR A 150 -9.92 4.46 -23.92
CA TYR A 150 -9.56 5.33 -22.81
C TYR A 150 -9.16 4.52 -21.58
N MET A 151 -8.19 5.02 -20.81
CA MET A 151 -7.93 4.59 -19.44
C MET A 151 -8.25 5.75 -18.50
N LEU A 152 -9.15 5.54 -17.55
CA LEU A 152 -9.56 6.54 -16.58
C LEU A 152 -9.11 6.19 -15.17
N GLY A 153 -8.87 7.22 -14.36
CA GLY A 153 -8.86 7.12 -12.91
C GLY A 153 -10.14 6.48 -12.36
N ASN A 154 -10.04 5.88 -11.18
CA ASN A 154 -11.11 5.20 -10.49
C ASN A 154 -11.05 5.54 -9.00
N ASP A 155 -12.01 6.32 -8.53
CA ASP A 155 -12.18 6.72 -7.13
C ASP A 155 -12.76 5.61 -6.25
N ASP A 156 -13.30 4.54 -6.83
CA ASP A 156 -13.80 3.35 -6.10
C ASP A 156 -12.69 2.30 -5.81
N LEU A 157 -11.42 2.65 -6.03
CA LEU A 157 -10.30 1.76 -5.75
C LEU A 157 -10.14 1.53 -4.24
N LYS A 158 -10.02 0.28 -3.84
CA LYS A 158 -9.49 -0.10 -2.51
C LYS A 158 -7.99 0.13 -2.42
N ALA A 159 -7.45 0.13 -1.21
CA ALA A 159 -6.01 0.13 -1.01
C ALA A 159 -5.39 -1.23 -1.35
N GLU A 160 -4.14 -1.19 -1.81
CA GLU A 160 -3.31 -2.38 -1.97
C GLU A 160 -2.85 -2.86 -0.59
N THR A 161 -2.92 -4.17 -0.35
CA THR A 161 -2.42 -4.75 0.90
C THR A 161 -1.61 -6.00 0.64
N SER A 162 -0.62 -6.28 1.48
CA SER A 162 0.25 -7.45 1.31
C SER A 162 0.49 -8.11 2.65
N ILE A 163 0.16 -9.40 2.77
CA ILE A 163 0.55 -10.18 3.95
C ILE A 163 1.98 -10.68 3.69
N ASN A 164 2.93 -10.04 4.34
CA ASN A 164 4.35 -10.32 4.21
C ASN A 164 4.78 -11.19 5.38
N LYS A 165 5.48 -12.29 5.09
CA LYS A 165 5.92 -13.30 6.05
C LYS A 165 7.38 -13.61 5.83
N GLU A 166 8.12 -13.76 6.92
CA GLU A 166 9.51 -14.18 6.89
C GLU A 166 9.88 -15.08 8.07
N ILE A 167 10.79 -16.01 7.83
CA ILE A 167 11.38 -16.90 8.83
C ILE A 167 12.87 -16.97 8.52
N GLY A 168 13.70 -16.54 9.46
CA GLY A 168 15.15 -16.50 9.32
C GLY A 168 15.86 -17.16 10.49
N LEU A 169 16.96 -17.85 10.19
CA LEU A 169 17.89 -18.38 11.17
C LEU A 169 19.24 -17.70 10.97
N GLU A 170 19.77 -17.14 12.05
CA GLU A 170 21.05 -16.44 12.08
C GLU A 170 22.00 -17.18 13.03
N PHE A 171 23.23 -17.41 12.60
CA PHE A 171 24.35 -17.87 13.41
C PHE A 171 25.34 -16.72 13.57
N LYS A 172 25.80 -16.48 14.80
CA LYS A 172 26.79 -15.47 15.12
C LYS A 172 27.70 -15.94 16.24
N ARG A 173 29.01 -16.01 15.97
CA ARG A 173 30.03 -16.41 16.96
C ARG A 173 31.41 -15.91 16.57
N ASP A 174 32.15 -15.31 17.50
CA ASP A 174 33.58 -14.99 17.33
C ASP A 174 33.91 -14.27 15.99
N GLY A 175 33.04 -13.34 15.56
CA GLY A 175 33.18 -12.60 14.30
C GLY A 175 32.60 -13.27 13.05
N TRP A 176 32.19 -14.54 13.14
CA TRP A 176 31.42 -15.22 12.09
C TRP A 176 29.96 -14.79 12.15
N LEU A 177 29.37 -14.59 10.97
CA LEU A 177 27.95 -14.33 10.79
C LEU A 177 27.46 -15.08 9.55
N ALA A 178 26.47 -15.94 9.73
CA ALA A 178 25.80 -16.65 8.63
C ALA A 178 24.30 -16.60 8.86
N GLY A 179 23.52 -16.42 7.80
CA GLY A 179 22.06 -16.32 7.91
C GLY A 179 21.36 -16.88 6.70
N VAL A 180 20.22 -17.51 6.93
CA VAL A 180 19.30 -17.94 5.88
C VAL A 180 17.91 -17.44 6.25
N THR A 181 17.22 -16.83 5.29
CA THR A 181 15.86 -16.32 5.49
C THR A 181 14.98 -16.73 4.32
N TRP A 182 13.84 -17.32 4.63
CA TRP A 182 12.74 -17.51 3.69
C TRP A 182 11.74 -16.37 3.86
N PHE A 183 11.21 -15.89 2.74
CA PHE A 183 10.17 -14.86 2.74
C PHE A 183 9.09 -15.16 1.71
N ARG A 184 7.86 -14.70 1.98
CA ARG A 184 6.73 -14.76 1.06
C ARG A 184 5.76 -13.60 1.30
N ASN A 185 5.34 -12.99 0.20
CA ASN A 185 4.37 -11.91 0.20
C ASN A 185 3.11 -12.33 -0.56
N ASP A 186 1.98 -12.39 0.13
CA ASP A 186 0.68 -12.60 -0.50
C ASP A 186 0.05 -11.23 -0.79
N TYR A 187 0.33 -10.70 -1.99
CA TYR A 187 -0.09 -9.37 -2.42
C TYR A 187 -1.53 -9.37 -2.93
N ARG A 188 -2.32 -8.36 -2.54
CA ARG A 188 -3.77 -8.25 -2.79
C ARG A 188 -4.17 -6.85 -3.24
N ASN A 189 -5.17 -6.82 -4.12
CA ASN A 189 -5.79 -5.64 -4.70
C ASN A 189 -4.80 -4.75 -5.46
N LYS A 190 -3.81 -5.35 -6.12
CA LYS A 190 -2.81 -4.61 -6.89
C LYS A 190 -3.51 -3.74 -7.93
N ILE A 191 -3.25 -2.44 -7.91
CA ILE A 191 -3.89 -1.48 -8.80
C ILE A 191 -3.19 -1.51 -10.15
N GLU A 192 -3.92 -1.95 -11.16
CA GLU A 192 -3.42 -2.10 -12.52
C GLU A 192 -4.41 -1.50 -13.52
N ALA A 193 -3.97 -1.29 -14.76
CA ALA A 193 -4.87 -0.90 -15.83
C ALA A 193 -5.94 -1.98 -16.02
N GLY A 194 -7.21 -1.60 -16.03
CA GLY A 194 -8.31 -2.56 -16.09
C GLY A 194 -8.38 -3.31 -17.40
N THR A 195 -8.61 -4.61 -17.27
CA THR A 195 -8.74 -5.55 -18.39
C THR A 195 -10.20 -5.82 -18.76
N ASN A 196 -11.15 -5.40 -17.91
CA ASN A 196 -12.58 -5.57 -18.12
C ASN A 196 -13.13 -4.41 -18.97
N ALA A 197 -13.70 -4.75 -20.12
CA ALA A 197 -14.43 -3.82 -20.98
C ALA A 197 -15.82 -3.54 -20.38
N ALA A 198 -15.88 -2.79 -19.26
CA ALA A 198 -17.17 -2.35 -18.72
C ALA A 198 -17.95 -1.49 -19.74
N LEU A 199 -17.22 -0.86 -20.68
CA LEU A 199 -17.71 -0.40 -21.97
C LEU A 199 -16.62 -0.70 -23.02
N PRO A 200 -16.95 -1.09 -24.27
CA PRO A 200 -15.98 -1.50 -25.29
C PRO A 200 -14.89 -0.45 -25.64
N TYR A 201 -14.97 0.76 -25.07
CA TYR A 201 -14.07 1.89 -25.31
C TYR A 201 -13.48 2.54 -24.04
N HIS A 202 -13.93 2.16 -22.84
CA HIS A 202 -13.52 2.80 -21.58
C HIS A 202 -13.01 1.77 -20.57
N GLN A 203 -11.70 1.80 -20.32
CA GLN A 203 -11.02 1.06 -19.27
C GLN A 203 -10.86 1.98 -18.05
N ARG A 204 -11.00 1.41 -16.86
CA ARG A 204 -10.69 2.08 -15.58
C ARG A 204 -9.59 1.30 -14.87
N TYR A 205 -8.86 1.92 -13.96
CA TYR A 205 -8.01 1.13 -13.06
C TYR A 205 -8.83 0.03 -12.36
N ASN A 206 -8.26 -1.18 -12.26
CA ASN A 206 -8.86 -2.35 -11.63
C ASN A 206 -7.89 -2.96 -10.60
N GLN A 207 -8.34 -3.99 -9.89
CA GLN A 207 -7.61 -4.63 -8.80
C GLN A 207 -7.55 -6.15 -8.98
N ASN A 208 -6.36 -6.71 -8.74
CA ASN A 208 -6.06 -8.15 -8.75
C ASN A 208 -5.67 -8.67 -7.36
#